data_AF-A0A2N2Q3Q1-F1
#
_entry.id   AF-A0A2N2Q3Q1-F1
#
_cell.length_a   1.000
_cell.length_b   1.000
_cell.length_c   1.000
_cell.angle_alpha   90.00
_cell.angle_beta   90.00
_cell.angle_gamma   90.00
#
_symmetry.space_group_name_H-M   'P 1'
#
loop_
_entity.id
_entity.type
_entity.pdbx_description
1 polymer ?
#
loop_
_entity_poly.entity_id
_entity_poly.type
_entity_poly.pdbx_seq_one_letter_code
_entity_poly.pdbx_strand_id
1 'polypeptide(L)'
;MFSFSSNALAEADPKIWPVIKEAFFADRPIEEVDFIQLTAPKRAESGAQVPFSIALDQDKGHAKAIKKIYVIVDANPIQLAATYNLTEELGKFNLSTRIRLETDSFVRAVGETADGKLYMAAIPIRAAGGCGGVIDADETAVRASAGKIKMNVESPVSFGKMTPATFIIKHPMRTGLQRDLVSQGFLPAFFIKKATFTYNDKPVFDVDLNVGTSEDPYLKFSFVPKEPGVLKVKATDNEGKSFTHEVDVKS
;
A
#
# COMPACT_ATOMS: atom_id res chain seq x y z
N MET A 1 -21.03 25.72 36.16
CA MET A 1 -19.72 25.39 35.56
C MET A 1 -19.98 24.64 34.27
N PHE A 2 -19.75 25.27 33.12
CA PHE A 2 -19.71 24.55 31.85
C PHE A 2 -18.33 23.90 31.74
N SER A 3 -18.28 22.56 31.80
CA SER A 3 -17.06 21.81 31.55
C SER A 3 -16.82 21.78 30.05
N PHE A 4 -15.80 22.51 29.58
CA PHE A 4 -15.30 22.35 28.23
C PHE A 4 -14.48 21.06 28.18
N SER A 5 -15.08 19.97 27.71
CA SER A 5 -14.30 18.83 27.26
C SER A 5 -13.52 19.26 26.02
N SER A 6 -12.25 19.63 26.20
CA SER A 6 -11.31 19.69 25.09
C SER A 6 -11.12 18.26 24.61
N ASN A 7 -11.82 17.86 23.54
CA ASN A 7 -11.39 16.74 22.73
C ASN A 7 -10.02 17.13 22.18
N ALA A 8 -8.96 16.72 22.86
CA ALA A 8 -7.61 16.78 22.33
C ALA A 8 -7.58 15.83 21.13
N LEU A 9 -7.84 16.39 19.95
CA LEU A 9 -7.56 15.71 18.69
C LEU A 9 -6.03 15.63 18.64
N ALA A 10 -5.49 14.42 18.84
CA ALA A 10 -4.06 14.18 18.69
C ALA A 10 -3.72 14.47 17.23
N GLU A 11 -2.96 15.54 16.98
CA GLU A 11 -2.40 15.82 15.66
C GLU A 11 -1.29 14.82 15.37
N ALA A 12 -0.99 14.57 14.09
CA ALA A 12 0.12 13.71 13.70
C ALA A 12 1.42 14.18 14.37
N ASP A 13 2.05 13.34 15.19
CA ASP A 13 3.24 13.71 15.98
C ASP A 13 4.53 13.50 15.18
N PRO A 14 5.24 14.57 14.77
CA PRO A 14 6.50 14.43 14.04
C PRO A 14 7.63 13.81 14.87
N LYS A 15 7.50 13.74 16.21
CA LYS A 15 8.54 13.20 17.11
C LYS A 15 8.66 11.68 17.06
N ILE A 16 7.70 10.98 16.45
CA ILE A 16 7.74 9.52 16.30
C ILE A 16 8.78 9.12 15.22
N TRP A 17 8.94 9.96 14.19
CA TRP A 17 9.74 9.63 13.01
C TRP A 17 11.21 9.26 13.28
N PRO A 18 11.98 9.95 14.14
CA PRO A 18 13.37 9.58 14.39
C PRO A 18 13.57 8.11 14.81
N VAL A 19 12.69 7.59 15.68
CA VAL A 19 12.73 6.19 16.15
C VAL A 19 12.41 5.23 15.01
N ILE A 20 11.40 5.54 14.20
CA ILE A 20 11.02 4.73 13.04
C ILE A 20 12.14 4.73 12.00
N LYS A 21 12.70 5.89 11.69
CA LYS A 21 13.83 6.04 10.77
C LYS A 21 14.98 5.13 11.18
N GLU A 22 15.37 5.17 12.46
CA GLU A 22 16.44 4.33 12.99
C GLU A 22 16.11 2.84 12.86
N ALA A 23 14.89 2.44 13.21
CA ALA A 23 14.47 1.03 13.15
C ALA A 23 14.45 0.46 11.73
N PHE A 24 14.03 1.24 10.72
CA PHE A 24 13.90 0.77 9.34
C PHE A 24 15.12 1.04 8.46
N PHE A 25 15.88 2.11 8.74
CA PHE A 25 16.93 2.62 7.86
C PHE A 25 18.25 2.90 8.59
N ALA A 26 18.34 2.61 9.89
CA ALA A 26 19.51 2.90 10.71
C ALA A 26 19.91 4.40 10.61
N ASP A 27 21.19 4.69 10.46
CA ASP A 27 21.76 6.03 10.36
C ASP A 27 21.76 6.59 8.92
N ARG A 28 21.20 5.86 7.95
CA ARG A 28 21.19 6.30 6.54
C ARG A 28 20.55 7.67 6.40
N PRO A 29 21.19 8.61 5.67
CA PRO A 29 20.59 9.91 5.38
C PRO A 29 19.36 9.71 4.49
N ILE A 30 18.30 10.47 4.80
CA ILE A 30 17.06 10.52 4.02
C ILE A 30 16.82 11.98 3.66
N GLU A 31 16.78 12.27 2.37
CA GLU A 31 16.53 13.62 1.86
C GLU A 31 15.03 13.82 1.61
N GLU A 32 14.45 14.91 2.10
CA GLU A 32 13.07 15.28 1.76
C GLU A 32 13.02 15.92 0.36
N VAL A 33 12.10 15.46 -0.48
CA VAL A 33 12.07 15.81 -1.91
C VAL A 33 10.67 16.14 -2.41
N ASP A 34 10.58 16.89 -3.50
CA ASP A 34 9.32 17.27 -4.15
C ASP A 34 8.90 16.33 -5.30
N PHE A 35 9.82 15.47 -5.76
CA PHE A 35 9.56 14.55 -6.87
C PHE A 35 8.81 13.27 -6.44
N ILE A 36 8.71 12.99 -5.14
CA ILE A 36 7.80 11.97 -4.59
C ILE A 36 6.50 12.69 -4.21
N GLN A 37 5.45 12.49 -4.99
CA GLN A 37 4.19 13.18 -4.83
C GLN A 37 3.18 12.28 -4.12
N LEU A 38 2.69 12.74 -2.97
CA LEU A 38 1.70 12.01 -2.17
C LEU A 38 0.34 12.70 -2.25
N THR A 39 -0.71 11.93 -2.46
CA THR A 39 -2.09 12.41 -2.43
C THR A 39 -2.93 11.55 -1.50
N ALA A 40 -3.65 12.21 -0.59
CA ALA A 40 -4.54 11.59 0.37
C ALA A 40 -5.58 12.61 0.84
N PRO A 41 -6.73 12.19 1.39
CA PRO A 41 -7.65 13.13 2.03
C PRO A 41 -7.01 13.74 3.28
N LYS A 42 -7.34 15.00 3.58
CA LYS A 42 -6.93 15.62 4.87
C LYS A 42 -7.52 14.89 6.08
N ARG A 43 -8.74 14.37 5.93
CA ARG A 43 -9.43 13.52 6.90
C ARG A 43 -10.07 12.36 6.15
N ALA A 44 -9.71 11.13 6.51
CA ALA A 44 -10.35 9.94 5.98
C ALA A 44 -11.73 9.72 6.61
N GLU A 45 -12.66 9.19 5.84
CA GLU A 45 -13.98 8.77 6.35
C GLU A 45 -13.86 7.53 7.25
N SER A 46 -12.87 6.67 6.99
CA SER A 46 -12.58 5.47 7.77
C SER A 46 -11.08 5.23 7.84
N GLY A 47 -10.55 5.00 9.05
CA GLY A 47 -9.16 4.58 9.22
C GLY A 47 -8.86 3.21 8.63
N ALA A 48 -9.87 2.36 8.38
CA ALA A 48 -9.67 1.04 7.77
C ALA A 48 -9.48 1.11 6.25
N GLN A 49 -9.91 2.21 5.60
CA GLN A 49 -9.98 2.36 4.15
C GLN A 49 -9.56 3.78 3.75
N VAL A 50 -8.29 4.14 3.96
CA VAL A 50 -7.75 5.45 3.60
C VAL A 50 -7.21 5.43 2.17
N PRO A 51 -7.79 6.16 1.21
CA PRO A 51 -7.22 6.30 -0.13
C PRO A 51 -5.86 6.98 -0.08
N PHE A 52 -4.88 6.41 -0.74
CA PHE A 52 -3.50 6.92 -0.76
C PHE A 52 -2.89 6.71 -2.15
N SER A 53 -2.28 7.75 -2.70
CA SER A 53 -1.62 7.70 -4.00
C SER A 53 -0.18 8.20 -3.92
N ILE A 54 0.69 7.57 -4.71
CA ILE A 54 2.10 7.91 -4.87
C ILE A 54 2.36 8.10 -6.36
N ALA A 55 3.00 9.19 -6.73
CA ALA A 55 3.54 9.40 -8.07
C ALA A 55 5.00 9.84 -7.98
N LEU A 56 5.79 9.48 -9.00
CA LEU A 56 7.14 9.99 -9.17
C LEU A 56 7.16 11.00 -10.33
N ASP A 57 7.55 12.23 -10.05
CA ASP A 57 7.87 13.22 -11.07
C ASP A 57 9.22 12.89 -11.70
N GLN A 58 9.19 12.01 -12.70
CA GLN A 58 10.38 11.48 -13.37
C GLN A 58 11.19 12.54 -14.15
N ASP A 59 10.68 13.76 -14.26
CA ASP A 59 11.37 14.88 -14.89
C ASP A 59 12.24 15.68 -13.88
N LYS A 60 12.23 15.28 -12.60
CA LYS A 60 12.98 15.92 -11.50
C LYS A 60 13.91 14.98 -10.74
N GLY A 61 15.02 15.56 -10.26
CA GLY A 61 15.90 14.98 -9.25
C GLY A 61 16.29 13.53 -9.53
N HIS A 62 16.15 12.68 -8.51
CA HIS A 62 16.49 11.25 -8.55
C HIS A 62 15.29 10.34 -8.78
N ALA A 63 14.14 10.87 -9.22
CA ALA A 63 12.89 10.11 -9.38
C ALA A 63 13.05 8.86 -10.27
N LYS A 64 13.78 8.96 -11.40
CA LYS A 64 14.05 7.82 -12.30
C LYS A 64 14.95 6.75 -11.70
N ALA A 65 15.72 7.09 -10.66
CA ALA A 65 16.65 6.17 -10.01
C ALA A 65 15.99 5.32 -8.91
N ILE A 66 14.79 5.68 -8.46
CA ILE A 66 14.06 4.95 -7.41
C ILE A 66 13.71 3.54 -7.91
N LYS A 67 14.16 2.54 -7.16
CA LYS A 67 13.88 1.11 -7.42
C LYS A 67 12.92 0.50 -6.41
N LYS A 68 12.76 1.13 -5.24
CA LYS A 68 11.87 0.64 -4.20
C LYS A 68 11.20 1.80 -3.48
N ILE A 69 9.95 1.65 -3.07
CA ILE A 69 9.24 2.61 -2.23
C ILE A 69 8.67 1.89 -1.01
N TYR A 70 9.03 2.35 0.18
CA TYR A 70 8.45 1.94 1.45
C TYR A 70 7.32 2.90 1.82
N VAL A 71 6.15 2.37 2.18
CA VAL A 71 5.06 3.16 2.77
C VAL A 71 4.98 2.88 4.25
N ILE A 72 5.18 3.93 5.04
CA ILE A 72 5.25 3.88 6.50
C ILE A 72 4.16 4.79 7.07
N VAL A 73 3.44 4.28 8.07
CA VAL A 73 2.43 5.03 8.82
C VAL A 73 2.94 5.17 10.26
N ASP A 74 3.34 6.38 10.64
CA ASP A 74 4.11 6.61 11.87
C ASP A 74 3.40 6.08 13.13
N ALA A 75 2.12 6.42 13.29
CA ALA A 75 1.35 6.11 14.50
C ALA A 75 0.65 4.74 14.46
N ASN A 76 0.91 3.91 13.45
CA ASN A 76 0.35 2.55 13.44
C ASN A 76 1.15 1.63 14.38
N PRO A 77 0.49 0.65 15.04
CA PRO A 77 1.19 -0.38 15.82
C PRO A 77 2.22 -1.17 15.01
N ILE A 78 1.92 -1.40 13.72
CA ILE A 78 2.83 -1.97 12.73
C ILE A 78 2.98 -0.93 11.62
N GLN A 79 4.14 -0.28 11.58
CA GLN A 79 4.34 0.96 10.82
C GLN A 79 4.46 0.73 9.31
N LEU A 80 5.11 -0.35 8.88
CA LEU A 80 5.28 -0.65 7.46
C LEU A 80 3.96 -1.15 6.86
N ALA A 81 3.35 -0.38 5.96
CA ALA A 81 2.10 -0.73 5.29
C ALA A 81 2.34 -1.60 4.05
N ALA A 82 3.32 -1.22 3.21
CA ALA A 82 3.71 -1.94 2.01
C ALA A 82 5.09 -1.51 1.52
N THR A 83 5.73 -2.37 0.72
CA THR A 83 6.92 -2.07 -0.06
C THR A 83 6.65 -2.35 -1.54
N TYR A 84 6.96 -1.40 -2.41
CA TYR A 84 6.78 -1.51 -3.86
C TYR A 84 8.14 -1.60 -4.53
N ASN A 85 8.42 -2.68 -5.23
CA ASN A 85 9.66 -2.91 -5.96
C ASN A 85 9.41 -2.58 -7.45
N LEU A 86 9.99 -1.48 -7.90
CA LEU A 86 9.70 -0.87 -9.19
C LEU A 86 10.60 -1.42 -10.29
N THR A 87 10.03 -1.54 -11.50
CA THR A 87 10.78 -1.80 -12.74
C THR A 87 10.55 -0.66 -13.72
N GLU A 88 11.31 -0.67 -14.82
CA GLU A 88 11.17 0.31 -15.89
C GLU A 88 9.89 0.13 -16.71
N GLU A 89 9.26 -1.06 -16.66
CA GLU A 89 8.01 -1.34 -17.37
C GLU A 89 6.81 -0.56 -16.79
N LEU A 90 6.95 0.05 -15.62
CA LEU A 90 5.97 0.96 -15.01
C LEU A 90 5.92 2.35 -15.68
N GLY A 91 6.89 2.69 -16.54
CA GLY A 91 6.97 4.03 -17.15
C GLY A 91 7.01 5.15 -16.10
N LYS A 92 6.18 6.21 -16.27
CA LYS A 92 6.00 7.23 -15.22
C LYS A 92 5.17 6.65 -14.08
N PHE A 93 5.86 6.25 -13.03
CA PHE A 93 5.25 5.59 -11.88
C PHE A 93 4.12 6.43 -11.28
N ASN A 94 2.95 5.83 -11.23
CA ASN A 94 1.80 6.27 -10.47
C ASN A 94 1.13 5.04 -9.86
N LEU A 95 0.71 5.18 -8.60
CA LEU A 95 0.03 4.15 -7.86
C LEU A 95 -1.07 4.79 -7.01
N SER A 96 -2.27 4.21 -7.04
CA SER A 96 -3.32 4.47 -6.07
C SER A 96 -3.68 3.19 -5.33
N THR A 97 -3.84 3.28 -4.03
CA THR A 97 -4.10 2.15 -3.14
C THR A 97 -4.95 2.59 -1.94
N ARG A 98 -5.15 1.69 -0.97
CA ARG A 98 -5.81 1.95 0.29
C ARG A 98 -5.00 1.37 1.44
N ILE A 99 -4.78 2.18 2.46
CA ILE A 99 -4.02 1.83 3.66
C ILE A 99 -4.87 2.00 4.92
N ARG A 100 -4.43 1.35 6.00
CA ARG A 100 -5.03 1.46 7.34
C ARG A 100 -4.28 2.49 8.18
N LEU A 101 -5.01 3.33 8.88
CA LEU A 101 -4.51 4.25 9.90
C LEU A 101 -5.28 4.00 11.20
N GLU A 102 -4.55 3.80 12.30
CA GLU A 102 -5.15 3.65 13.63
C GLU A 102 -5.58 4.99 14.23
N THR A 103 -4.80 6.04 13.99
CA THR A 103 -5.03 7.40 14.47
C THR A 103 -4.46 8.42 13.46
N ASP A 104 -4.63 9.70 13.73
CA ASP A 104 -4.01 10.79 12.97
C ASP A 104 -2.50 10.56 12.88
N SER A 105 -1.96 10.52 11.67
CA SER A 105 -0.57 10.09 11.43
C SER A 105 0.03 10.79 10.22
N PHE A 106 1.35 10.96 10.26
CA PHE A 106 2.10 11.11 9.02
C PHE A 106 2.11 9.77 8.29
N VAL A 107 1.88 9.83 6.99
CA VAL A 107 2.17 8.74 6.06
C VAL A 107 3.36 9.17 5.23
N ARG A 108 4.39 8.33 5.20
CA ARG A 108 5.66 8.58 4.55
C ARG A 108 5.86 7.61 3.41
N ALA A 109 6.31 8.11 2.28
CA ALA A 109 6.85 7.29 1.22
C ALA A 109 8.36 7.52 1.17
N VAL A 110 9.14 6.48 1.44
CA VAL A 110 10.60 6.51 1.35
C VAL A 110 11.03 5.75 0.10
N GLY A 111 11.55 6.46 -0.89
CA GLY A 111 12.13 5.89 -2.10
C GLY A 111 13.60 5.51 -1.90
N GLU A 112 13.99 4.33 -2.36
CA GLU A 112 15.37 3.82 -2.33
C GLU A 112 15.88 3.58 -3.76
N THR A 113 17.09 4.08 -4.04
CA THR A 113 17.80 3.84 -5.31
C THR A 113 18.64 2.56 -5.26
N ALA A 114 19.12 2.09 -6.41
CA ALA A 114 19.94 0.89 -6.50
C ALA A 114 21.26 0.96 -5.69
N ASP A 115 21.82 2.16 -5.52
CA ASP A 115 23.01 2.43 -4.70
C ASP A 115 22.68 2.71 -3.22
N GLY A 116 21.41 2.57 -2.81
CA GLY A 116 20.99 2.70 -1.42
C GLY A 116 20.85 4.14 -0.92
N LYS A 117 20.65 5.13 -1.80
CA LYS A 117 20.25 6.48 -1.36
C LYS A 117 18.76 6.50 -1.05
N LEU A 118 18.37 7.27 -0.03
CA LEU A 118 16.99 7.38 0.42
C LEU A 118 16.45 8.81 0.22
N TYR A 119 15.24 8.88 -0.31
CA TYR A 119 14.49 10.12 -0.52
C TYR A 119 13.09 9.94 0.05
N MET A 120 12.48 11.00 0.58
CA MET A 120 11.20 10.90 1.26
C MET A 120 10.26 12.04 0.91
N ALA A 121 8.97 11.73 0.86
CA ALA A 121 7.90 12.70 1.08
C ALA A 121 6.99 12.20 2.21
N ALA A 122 6.32 13.13 2.87
CA ALA A 122 5.40 12.85 3.97
C ALA A 122 4.12 13.68 3.83
N ILE A 123 2.98 13.10 4.22
CA ILE A 123 1.68 13.79 4.26
C ILE A 123 0.96 13.46 5.57
N PRO A 124 0.45 14.47 6.31
CA PRO A 124 -0.38 14.22 7.48
C PRO A 124 -1.81 13.87 7.05
N ILE A 125 -2.37 12.82 7.65
CA ILE A 125 -3.75 12.37 7.40
C ILE A 125 -4.45 12.21 8.74
N ARG A 126 -5.66 12.75 8.85
CA ARG A 126 -6.53 12.52 10.01
C ARG A 126 -7.41 11.30 9.81
N ALA A 127 -7.37 10.33 10.71
CA ALA A 127 -8.10 9.07 10.60
C ALA A 127 -8.18 8.38 11.97
N ALA A 128 -9.06 7.40 12.14
CA ALA A 128 -9.14 6.64 13.38
C ALA A 128 -9.65 5.20 13.17
N GLY A 129 -9.19 4.27 14.01
CA GLY A 129 -9.77 2.93 14.22
C GLY A 129 -9.53 1.92 13.10
N GLY A 130 -8.42 2.04 12.36
CA GLY A 130 -8.14 1.19 11.21
C GLY A 130 -7.46 -0.15 11.49
N CYS A 131 -6.76 -0.32 12.62
CA CYS A 131 -5.84 -1.43 12.85
C CYS A 131 -6.28 -2.34 14.01
N GLY A 132 -6.81 -1.77 15.10
CA GLY A 132 -7.30 -2.49 16.27
C GLY A 132 -8.81 -2.29 16.44
N GLY A 133 -9.59 -3.35 16.27
CA GLY A 133 -11.04 -3.27 16.33
C GLY A 133 -11.68 -4.60 16.68
N VAL A 134 -12.95 -4.55 16.98
CA VAL A 134 -13.77 -5.70 17.31
C VAL A 134 -14.46 -6.20 16.04
N ILE A 135 -14.36 -7.50 15.75
CA ILE A 135 -14.89 -8.10 14.53
C ILE A 135 -15.97 -9.13 14.89
N ASP A 136 -17.14 -8.98 14.27
CA ASP A 136 -18.21 -9.99 14.24
C ASP A 136 -18.23 -10.62 12.85
N ALA A 137 -17.44 -11.67 12.63
CA ALA A 137 -17.40 -12.33 11.33
C ALA A 137 -17.20 -13.84 11.50
N ASP A 138 -17.91 -14.61 10.67
CA ASP A 138 -17.61 -16.02 10.49
C ASP A 138 -16.25 -16.15 9.78
N GLU A 139 -15.19 -16.32 10.57
CA GLU A 139 -13.82 -16.49 10.08
C GLU A 139 -13.70 -17.67 9.11
N THR A 140 -14.50 -18.72 9.25
CA THR A 140 -14.48 -19.86 8.33
C THR A 140 -14.97 -19.43 6.95
N ALA A 141 -16.10 -18.73 6.88
CA ALA A 141 -16.65 -18.22 5.63
C ALA A 141 -15.74 -17.13 5.01
N VAL A 142 -15.21 -16.21 5.82
CA VAL A 142 -14.28 -15.15 5.38
C VAL A 142 -13.05 -15.77 4.72
N ARG A 143 -12.40 -16.73 5.38
CA ARG A 143 -11.20 -17.40 4.87
C ARG A 143 -11.50 -18.26 3.64
N ALA A 144 -12.66 -18.91 3.58
CA ALA A 144 -13.10 -19.65 2.39
C ALA A 144 -13.30 -18.74 1.15
N SER A 145 -13.71 -17.49 1.37
CA SER A 145 -13.92 -16.51 0.30
C SER A 145 -12.66 -15.77 -0.16
N ALA A 146 -11.57 -15.85 0.63
CA ALA A 146 -10.33 -15.13 0.39
C ALA A 146 -9.59 -15.63 -0.87
N GLY A 147 -9.00 -14.69 -1.61
CA GLY A 147 -8.17 -14.97 -2.77
C GLY A 147 -8.82 -14.71 -4.13
N LYS A 148 -10.09 -14.30 -4.18
CA LYS A 148 -10.75 -13.94 -5.43
C LYS A 148 -10.14 -12.66 -5.99
N ILE A 149 -9.44 -12.77 -7.12
CA ILE A 149 -8.81 -11.64 -7.81
C ILE A 149 -9.76 -11.10 -8.88
N LYS A 150 -9.82 -9.78 -9.01
CA LYS A 150 -10.26 -9.09 -10.22
C LYS A 150 -9.13 -8.21 -10.71
N MET A 151 -8.82 -8.30 -12.00
CA MET A 151 -7.85 -7.43 -12.66
C MET A 151 -8.48 -6.87 -13.93
N ASN A 152 -8.12 -5.64 -14.28
CA ASN A 152 -8.56 -4.98 -15.50
C ASN A 152 -7.44 -4.14 -16.07
N VAL A 153 -7.37 -4.05 -17.40
CA VAL A 153 -6.49 -3.14 -18.14
C VAL A 153 -7.39 -2.18 -18.90
N GLU A 154 -7.13 -0.89 -18.80
CA GLU A 154 -7.96 0.14 -19.42
C GLU A 154 -7.82 0.10 -20.95
N SER A 155 -8.95 0.11 -21.65
CA SER A 155 -9.03 0.06 -23.11
C SER A 155 -9.53 1.39 -23.68
N PRO A 156 -9.13 1.76 -24.92
CA PRO A 156 -8.25 1.04 -25.83
C PRO A 156 -6.76 1.09 -25.42
N VAL A 157 -5.99 0.07 -25.80
CA VAL A 157 -4.55 -0.02 -25.46
C VAL A 157 -3.73 0.52 -26.62
N SER A 158 -2.98 1.59 -26.37
CA SER A 158 -1.96 2.08 -27.30
C SER A 158 -0.59 1.54 -26.91
N PHE A 159 -0.06 0.57 -27.66
CA PHE A 159 1.26 0.00 -27.39
C PHE A 159 2.36 1.05 -27.41
N GLY A 160 3.31 0.94 -26.49
CA GLY A 160 4.37 1.92 -26.26
C GLY A 160 3.95 3.14 -25.44
N LYS A 161 2.67 3.25 -25.04
CA LYS A 161 2.17 4.28 -24.13
C LYS A 161 1.83 3.68 -22.77
N MET A 162 1.76 4.54 -21.76
CA MET A 162 1.29 4.15 -20.44
C MET A 162 -0.18 3.74 -20.50
N THR A 163 -0.48 2.57 -19.95
CA THR A 163 -1.81 2.00 -19.87
C THR A 163 -2.14 1.71 -18.41
N PRO A 164 -3.23 2.27 -17.87
CA PRO A 164 -3.68 1.96 -16.53
C PRO A 164 -4.16 0.52 -16.39
N ALA A 165 -3.87 -0.08 -15.25
CA ALA A 165 -4.41 -1.35 -14.81
C ALA A 165 -4.90 -1.25 -13.36
N THR A 166 -5.92 -2.03 -13.03
CA THR A 166 -6.45 -2.15 -11.68
C THR A 166 -6.40 -3.59 -11.23
N PHE A 167 -6.04 -3.80 -9.97
CA PHE A 167 -6.04 -5.08 -9.29
C PHE A 167 -6.78 -4.93 -7.97
N ILE A 168 -7.61 -5.92 -7.65
CA ILE A 168 -8.19 -6.11 -6.33
C ILE A 168 -8.23 -7.59 -5.99
N ILE A 169 -7.91 -7.94 -4.75
CA ILE A 169 -8.03 -9.30 -4.24
C ILE A 169 -8.91 -9.30 -2.99
N LYS A 170 -9.95 -10.14 -2.98
CA LYS A 170 -10.80 -10.31 -1.78
C LYS A 170 -9.94 -10.91 -0.66
N HIS A 171 -9.72 -10.17 0.42
CA HIS A 171 -8.91 -10.64 1.54
C HIS A 171 -9.14 -9.78 2.79
N PRO A 172 -9.39 -10.37 3.98
CA PRO A 172 -9.74 -9.61 5.19
C PRO A 172 -8.59 -8.75 5.74
N MET A 173 -7.34 -9.10 5.43
CA MET A 173 -6.13 -8.40 5.91
C MET A 173 -6.15 -8.22 7.43
N ARG A 174 -6.27 -9.34 8.16
CA ARG A 174 -6.27 -9.38 9.63
C ARG A 174 -4.91 -8.95 10.16
N THR A 175 -4.92 -8.01 11.10
CA THR A 175 -3.71 -7.39 11.62
C THR A 175 -3.01 -8.18 12.72
N GLY A 176 -3.70 -9.14 13.33
CA GLY A 176 -3.25 -9.76 14.59
C GLY A 176 -3.69 -9.00 15.85
N LEU A 177 -4.23 -7.79 15.69
CA LEU A 177 -4.60 -6.88 16.79
C LEU A 177 -6.11 -6.73 16.97
N GLN A 178 -6.89 -7.36 16.10
CA GLN A 178 -8.34 -7.34 16.15
C GLN A 178 -8.87 -8.38 17.14
N ARG A 179 -9.92 -8.04 17.88
CA ARG A 179 -10.58 -8.97 18.81
C ARG A 179 -11.78 -9.63 18.17
N ASP A 180 -11.89 -10.93 18.38
CA ASP A 180 -13.08 -11.70 18.02
C ASP A 180 -14.18 -11.48 19.07
N LEU A 181 -15.39 -11.14 18.62
CA LEU A 181 -16.53 -10.94 19.52
C LEU A 181 -16.96 -12.21 20.24
N VAL A 182 -16.79 -13.37 19.62
CA VAL A 182 -17.28 -14.62 20.20
C VAL A 182 -16.31 -15.13 21.26
N SER A 183 -15.04 -15.31 20.90
CA SER A 183 -14.02 -15.85 21.81
C SER A 183 -13.40 -14.81 22.75
N GLN A 184 -13.57 -13.52 22.48
CA GLN A 184 -12.90 -12.39 23.17
C GLN A 184 -11.36 -12.37 23.00
N GLY A 185 -10.80 -13.33 22.26
CA GLY A 185 -9.37 -13.44 21.94
C GLY A 185 -8.96 -12.56 20.76
N PHE A 186 -7.65 -12.47 20.51
CA PHE A 186 -7.12 -11.82 19.32
C PHE A 186 -7.18 -12.77 18.12
N LEU A 187 -7.64 -12.26 16.98
CA LEU A 187 -7.58 -12.98 15.72
C LEU A 187 -6.12 -13.02 15.22
N PRO A 188 -5.59 -14.19 14.82
CA PRO A 188 -4.27 -14.28 14.23
C PRO A 188 -4.11 -13.39 12.98
N ALA A 189 -2.89 -12.93 12.73
CA ALA A 189 -2.59 -12.19 11.52
C ALA A 189 -2.84 -13.07 10.29
N PHE A 190 -3.58 -12.53 9.32
CA PHE A 190 -3.94 -13.22 8.09
C PHE A 190 -4.07 -12.18 6.97
N PHE A 191 -3.05 -12.08 6.13
CA PHE A 191 -2.90 -11.02 5.15
C PHE A 191 -2.19 -11.52 3.87
N ILE A 192 -2.46 -10.86 2.74
CA ILE A 192 -1.67 -11.02 1.52
C ILE A 192 -0.29 -10.44 1.81
N LYS A 193 0.77 -11.26 1.69
CA LYS A 193 2.15 -10.83 1.92
C LYS A 193 2.83 -10.32 0.67
N LYS A 194 2.47 -10.86 -0.50
CA LYS A 194 3.15 -10.54 -1.76
C LYS A 194 2.20 -10.59 -2.95
N ALA A 195 2.35 -9.67 -3.89
CA ALA A 195 1.75 -9.72 -5.23
C ALA A 195 2.80 -9.39 -6.30
N THR A 196 3.02 -10.33 -7.23
CA THR A 196 3.96 -10.20 -8.35
C THR A 196 3.19 -10.04 -9.64
N PHE A 197 3.49 -8.99 -10.40
CA PHE A 197 2.88 -8.70 -11.69
C PHE A 197 3.89 -8.94 -12.82
N THR A 198 3.47 -9.67 -13.84
CA THR A 198 4.27 -9.92 -15.05
C THR A 198 3.48 -9.61 -16.31
N TYR A 199 4.16 -9.15 -17.35
CA TYR A 199 3.60 -8.93 -18.68
C TYR A 199 4.45 -9.67 -19.72
N ASN A 200 3.85 -10.63 -20.43
CA ASN A 200 4.59 -11.55 -21.31
C ASN A 200 5.80 -12.17 -20.59
N ASP A 201 5.57 -12.65 -19.37
CA ASP A 201 6.55 -13.25 -18.44
C ASP A 201 7.70 -12.33 -18.00
N LYS A 202 7.68 -11.04 -18.38
CA LYS A 202 8.61 -10.02 -17.87
C LYS A 202 8.07 -9.37 -16.60
N PRO A 203 8.87 -9.18 -15.55
CA PRO A 203 8.44 -8.49 -14.34
C PRO A 203 7.98 -7.06 -14.62
N VAL A 204 6.80 -6.68 -14.12
CA VAL A 204 6.26 -5.31 -14.16
C VAL A 204 6.49 -4.62 -12.82
N PHE A 205 6.03 -5.23 -11.73
CA PHE A 205 6.45 -4.85 -10.38
C PHE A 205 6.10 -5.94 -9.36
N ASP A 206 6.78 -5.89 -8.22
CA ASP A 206 6.51 -6.72 -7.06
C ASP A 206 6.05 -5.85 -5.89
N VAL A 207 5.04 -6.29 -5.13
CA VAL A 207 4.57 -5.62 -3.92
C VAL A 207 4.65 -6.56 -2.75
N ASP A 208 5.37 -6.15 -1.73
CA ASP A 208 5.33 -6.78 -0.42
C ASP A 208 4.32 -6.03 0.43
N LEU A 209 3.15 -6.64 0.61
CA LEU A 209 2.05 -6.08 1.38
C LEU A 209 2.20 -6.49 2.84
N ASN A 210 1.73 -5.64 3.74
CA ASN A 210 1.70 -5.91 5.17
C ASN A 210 0.33 -5.55 5.75
N VAL A 211 0.13 -5.79 7.05
CA VAL A 211 -1.15 -5.57 7.74
C VAL A 211 -1.59 -4.10 7.79
N GLY A 212 -0.71 -3.15 7.47
CA GLY A 212 -1.08 -1.74 7.25
C GLY A 212 -1.79 -1.48 5.92
N THR A 213 -1.92 -2.48 5.04
CA THR A 213 -2.75 -2.41 3.84
C THR A 213 -4.23 -2.70 4.20
N SER A 214 -5.16 -1.96 3.59
CA SER A 214 -6.60 -2.13 3.82
C SER A 214 -7.13 -3.49 3.41
N GLU A 215 -8.27 -3.89 4.02
CA GLU A 215 -9.07 -5.02 3.52
C GLU A 215 -9.36 -4.87 2.03
N ASP A 216 -9.40 -6.01 1.34
CA ASP A 216 -9.48 -6.12 -0.10
C ASP A 216 -8.39 -5.29 -0.81
N PRO A 217 -7.09 -5.66 -0.68
CA PRO A 217 -5.98 -4.91 -1.23
C PRO A 217 -6.24 -4.48 -2.67
N TYR A 218 -6.14 -3.18 -2.90
CA TYR A 218 -6.42 -2.54 -4.19
C TYR A 218 -5.18 -1.82 -4.68
N LEU A 219 -4.88 -1.97 -5.96
CA LEU A 219 -3.82 -1.25 -6.65
C LEU A 219 -4.38 -0.75 -7.99
N LYS A 220 -4.24 0.54 -8.26
CA LYS A 220 -4.32 1.11 -9.60
C LYS A 220 -2.95 1.65 -9.97
N PHE A 221 -2.37 1.16 -11.05
CA PHE A 221 -1.05 1.55 -11.51
C PHE A 221 -1.05 1.69 -13.02
N SER A 222 0.02 2.24 -13.58
CA SER A 222 0.26 2.24 -15.03
C SER A 222 1.46 1.37 -15.39
N PHE A 223 1.44 0.78 -16.58
CA PHE A 223 2.58 0.09 -17.18
C PHE A 223 2.62 0.36 -18.69
N VAL A 224 3.73 0.02 -19.36
CA VAL A 224 3.94 0.31 -20.79
C VAL A 224 3.95 -0.99 -21.61
N PRO A 225 2.78 -1.50 -22.06
CA PRO A 225 2.75 -2.67 -22.93
C PRO A 225 3.34 -2.34 -24.31
N LYS A 226 4.27 -3.15 -24.81
CA LYS A 226 4.98 -2.91 -26.10
C LYS A 226 4.34 -3.61 -27.29
N GLU A 227 3.59 -4.67 -27.02
CA GLU A 227 2.93 -5.55 -28.00
C GLU A 227 1.74 -6.23 -27.31
N PRO A 228 0.80 -6.86 -28.04
CA PRO A 228 -0.27 -7.65 -27.44
C PRO A 228 0.28 -8.75 -26.53
N GLY A 229 -0.44 -9.08 -25.47
CA GLY A 229 0.11 -9.96 -24.46
C GLY A 229 -0.82 -10.24 -23.30
N VAL A 230 -0.25 -10.82 -22.25
CA VAL A 230 -0.98 -11.20 -21.05
C VAL A 230 -0.36 -10.51 -19.84
N LEU A 231 -1.18 -9.74 -19.12
CA LEU A 231 -0.84 -9.25 -17.79
C LEU A 231 -1.29 -10.30 -16.77
N LYS A 232 -0.34 -10.82 -15.99
CA LYS A 232 -0.55 -11.86 -15.00
C LYS A 232 -0.18 -11.35 -13.62
N VAL A 233 -0.93 -11.79 -12.60
CA VAL A 233 -0.62 -11.56 -11.20
C VAL A 233 -0.53 -12.88 -10.46
N LYS A 234 0.46 -13.01 -9.58
CA LYS A 234 0.55 -14.07 -8.56
C LYS A 234 0.61 -13.42 -7.18
N ALA A 235 -0.43 -13.63 -6.38
CA ALA A 235 -0.50 -13.18 -5.00
C ALA A 235 -0.30 -14.36 -4.04
N THR A 236 0.30 -14.11 -2.87
CA THR A 236 0.44 -15.11 -1.80
C THR A 236 0.08 -14.53 -0.44
N ASP A 237 -0.53 -15.32 0.43
CA ASP A 237 -0.79 -14.95 1.81
C ASP A 237 0.35 -15.35 2.76
N ASN A 238 0.27 -14.90 4.01
CA ASN A 238 1.24 -15.18 5.06
C ASN A 238 1.24 -16.65 5.53
N GLU A 239 0.27 -17.46 5.11
CA GLU A 239 0.18 -18.89 5.43
C GLU A 239 0.61 -19.79 4.26
N GLY A 240 0.96 -19.20 3.11
CA GLY A 240 1.55 -19.89 1.97
C GLY A 240 0.56 -20.24 0.84
N LYS A 241 -0.71 -19.85 0.95
CA LYS A 241 -1.66 -20.02 -0.16
C LYS A 241 -1.30 -19.07 -1.30
N SER A 242 -1.46 -19.53 -2.53
CA SER A 242 -1.18 -18.77 -3.74
C SER A 242 -2.45 -18.58 -4.56
N PHE A 243 -2.58 -17.40 -5.16
CA PHE A 243 -3.70 -17.00 -6.01
C PHE A 243 -3.14 -16.42 -7.31
N THR A 244 -3.72 -16.78 -8.44
CA THR A 244 -3.27 -16.29 -9.75
C THR A 244 -4.44 -15.79 -10.56
N HIS A 245 -4.19 -14.79 -11.39
CA HIS A 245 -5.16 -14.30 -12.36
C HIS A 245 -4.42 -13.66 -13.53
N GLU A 246 -5.05 -13.63 -14.69
CA GLU A 246 -4.48 -13.07 -15.89
C GLU A 246 -5.54 -12.39 -16.74
N VAL A 247 -5.13 -11.38 -17.49
CA VAL A 247 -5.98 -10.65 -18.43
C VAL A 247 -5.23 -10.43 -19.73
N ASP A 248 -5.94 -10.62 -20.83
CA ASP A 248 -5.45 -10.29 -22.16
C ASP A 248 -5.34 -8.77 -22.33
N VAL A 249 -4.24 -8.32 -22.93
CA VAL A 249 -3.99 -6.94 -23.32
C VAL A 249 -3.97 -6.89 -24.84
N LYS A 250 -5.03 -6.30 -25.40
CA LYS A 250 -5.27 -6.15 -26.84
C LYS A 250 -5.50 -4.68 -27.14
N SER A 251 -5.19 -4.27 -28.37
CA SER A 251 -5.40 -2.89 -28.86
C SER A 251 -6.86 -2.45 -28.75
#